data_AF-A0A1F3QCI1-F1
#
_entry.id   AF-A0A1F3QCI1-F1
#
_cell.length_a   1.000
_cell.length_b   1.000
_cell.length_c   1.000
_cell.angle_alpha   90.00
_cell.angle_beta   90.00
_cell.angle_gamma   90.00
#
_symmetry.space_group_name_H-M   'P 1'
#
loop_
_entity.id
_entity.type
_entity.pdbx_description
1 polymer ?
#
loop_
_entity_poly.entity_id
_entity_poly.type
_entity_poly.pdbx_seq_one_letter_code
_entity_poly.pdbx_strand_id
1 'polypeptide(L)'
;MNDNLRKSEREYSISKPDEDFIIDSNLDDDIYSIKNNLKQKDMEKFEDLFKGFKPENSEKDFKKIAKALMTEFVIKINETEFYLTEIEFYCKTIKNDSHQDPYVHGDDLQKEFGKWYFHGSGLDITFGNENFYGGILLRGIKTYSANEWKYTSGPLNIVKELFSKSNSISEKTVFYLEPKEEKTVPLNGPFFANRVGLKPTINEVYFDRKYRAIIDISSKHSFKEKEKVYNVLKDDSSVKENLTEMFGYKIK
;
A
#
# COMPACT_ATOMS: atom_id res chain seq x y z
N MET A 1 70.42 11.26 -52.06
CA MET A 1 69.87 12.63 -52.05
C MET A 1 69.27 12.87 -53.42
N ASN A 2 67.98 12.58 -53.56
CA ASN A 2 67.18 12.90 -54.73
C ASN A 2 65.68 12.77 -54.38
N ASP A 3 64.90 13.54 -55.13
CA ASP A 3 63.49 13.37 -55.48
C ASP A 3 62.39 14.08 -54.67
N ASN A 4 61.92 15.16 -55.32
CA ASN A 4 60.55 15.65 -55.39
C ASN A 4 59.49 14.54 -55.39
N LEU A 5 58.32 14.78 -54.77
CA LEU A 5 57.01 14.67 -55.45
C LEU A 5 55.84 15.07 -54.53
N ARG A 6 55.03 16.02 -55.05
CA ARG A 6 53.64 16.31 -54.67
C ARG A 6 52.72 15.09 -54.84
N LYS A 7 51.58 15.14 -54.13
CA LYS A 7 50.24 14.51 -54.32
C LYS A 7 49.87 13.72 -53.05
N SER A 8 48.69 13.83 -52.44
CA SER A 8 47.40 14.40 -52.83
C SER A 8 46.57 14.63 -51.56
N GLU A 9 45.98 15.81 -51.41
CA GLU A 9 44.82 15.99 -50.53
C GLU A 9 43.67 15.15 -51.13
N ARG A 10 43.21 14.14 -50.40
CA ARG A 10 41.90 13.53 -50.65
C ARG A 10 40.96 14.11 -49.61
N GLU A 11 39.99 14.88 -50.11
CA GLU A 11 38.79 15.28 -49.41
C GLU A 11 38.16 14.04 -48.75
N TYR A 12 38.12 14.01 -47.42
CA TYR A 12 37.14 13.19 -46.71
C TYR A 12 35.91 14.07 -46.53
N SER A 13 34.88 13.77 -47.31
CA SER A 13 33.54 14.30 -47.15
C SER A 13 33.06 14.01 -45.73
N ILE A 14 32.73 15.06 -45.00
CA ILE A 14 31.94 14.95 -43.77
C ILE A 14 30.54 14.58 -44.22
N SER A 15 30.19 13.28 -44.15
CA SER A 15 28.79 12.87 -44.19
C SER A 15 28.10 13.50 -42.98
N LYS A 16 27.09 14.32 -43.25
CA LYS A 16 26.13 14.75 -42.22
C LYS A 16 25.55 13.50 -41.55
N PRO A 17 25.29 13.52 -40.24
CA PRO A 17 24.38 12.55 -39.66
C PRO A 17 22.97 12.95 -40.14
N ASP A 18 22.51 12.29 -41.19
CA ASP A 18 21.08 12.22 -41.51
C ASP A 18 20.48 11.17 -40.59
N GLU A 19 19.68 11.64 -39.63
CA GLU A 19 18.37 11.13 -39.23
C GLU A 19 18.07 11.72 -37.85
N ASP A 20 17.34 12.83 -37.88
CA ASP A 20 16.52 13.24 -36.74
C ASP A 20 15.64 12.03 -36.37
N PHE A 21 15.96 11.38 -35.25
CA PHE A 21 15.09 10.40 -34.63
C PHE A 21 13.89 11.16 -34.10
N ILE A 22 12.92 11.43 -34.98
CA ILE A 22 11.61 11.97 -34.59
C ILE A 22 10.95 10.89 -33.76
N ILE A 23 11.05 11.01 -32.44
CA ILE A 23 10.17 10.29 -31.52
C ILE A 23 8.76 10.79 -31.85
N ASP A 24 7.95 9.90 -32.42
CA ASP A 24 6.56 10.19 -32.76
C ASP A 24 5.81 10.51 -31.46
N SER A 25 5.56 11.80 -31.22
CA SER A 25 4.90 12.30 -30.02
C SER A 25 3.52 11.68 -29.81
N ASN A 26 2.89 11.15 -30.88
CA ASN A 26 1.60 10.48 -30.80
C ASN A 26 1.71 9.09 -30.13
N LEU A 27 2.86 8.42 -30.24
CA LEU A 27 3.07 7.10 -29.66
C LEU A 27 3.15 7.18 -28.13
N ASP A 28 3.80 8.22 -27.61
CA ASP A 28 3.92 8.47 -26.16
C ASP A 28 2.56 8.84 -25.55
N ASP A 29 1.76 9.66 -26.25
CA ASP A 29 0.40 10.02 -25.84
C ASP A 29 -0.54 8.80 -25.82
N ASP A 30 -0.46 7.93 -26.82
CA ASP A 30 -1.23 6.69 -26.87
C ASP A 30 -0.85 5.73 -25.74
N ILE A 31 0.45 5.56 -25.47
CA ILE A 31 0.94 4.72 -24.35
C ILE A 31 0.46 5.30 -23.00
N TYR A 32 0.52 6.61 -22.82
CA TYR A 32 0.05 7.28 -21.61
C TYR A 32 -1.46 7.06 -21.39
N SER A 33 -2.26 7.24 -22.44
CA SER A 33 -3.70 6.98 -22.43
C SER A 33 -4.03 5.53 -22.06
N ILE A 34 -3.33 4.56 -22.67
CA ILE A 34 -3.50 3.14 -22.37
C ILE A 34 -3.18 2.85 -20.89
N LYS A 35 -2.07 3.38 -20.36
CA LYS A 35 -1.69 3.19 -18.95
C LYS A 35 -2.74 3.77 -17.99
N ASN A 36 -3.28 4.94 -18.28
CA ASN A 36 -4.33 5.55 -17.46
C ASN A 36 -5.62 4.72 -17.47
N ASN A 37 -6.03 4.21 -18.63
CA ASN A 37 -7.21 3.34 -18.74
C ASN A 37 -7.03 2.04 -17.93
N LEU A 38 -5.82 1.46 -17.94
CA LEU A 38 -5.51 0.29 -17.11
C LEU A 38 -5.57 0.61 -15.61
N LYS A 39 -5.00 1.74 -15.18
CA LYS A 39 -5.07 2.19 -13.78
C LYS A 39 -6.51 2.42 -13.33
N GLN A 40 -7.33 3.05 -14.17
CA GLN A 40 -8.75 3.25 -13.88
C GLN A 40 -9.48 1.92 -13.71
N LYS A 41 -9.25 0.97 -14.62
CA LYS A 41 -9.85 -0.37 -14.54
C LYS A 41 -9.43 -1.13 -13.28
N ASP A 42 -8.19 -0.98 -12.84
CA ASP A 42 -7.72 -1.61 -11.60
C ASP A 42 -8.32 -0.95 -10.36
N MET A 43 -8.52 0.38 -10.36
CA MET A 43 -9.31 1.07 -9.33
C MET A 43 -10.75 0.55 -9.29
N GLU A 44 -11.44 0.46 -10.43
CA GLU A 44 -12.82 -0.06 -10.51
C GLU A 44 -12.93 -1.49 -9.93
N LYS A 45 -11.98 -2.37 -10.27
CA LYS A 45 -11.92 -3.72 -9.67
C LYS A 45 -11.71 -3.69 -8.16
N PHE A 46 -10.96 -2.72 -7.64
CA PHE A 46 -10.76 -2.57 -6.21
C PHE A 46 -12.05 -2.12 -5.52
N GLU A 47 -12.77 -1.16 -6.09
CA GLU A 47 -14.09 -0.75 -5.61
C GLU A 47 -15.09 -1.90 -5.65
N ASP A 48 -15.03 -2.75 -6.68
CA ASP A 48 -15.84 -3.97 -6.80
C ASP A 48 -15.66 -4.94 -5.64
N LEU A 49 -14.50 -4.95 -4.96
CA LEU A 49 -14.30 -5.80 -3.76
C LEU A 49 -15.21 -5.41 -2.60
N PHE A 50 -15.70 -4.17 -2.58
CA PHE A 50 -16.60 -3.66 -1.55
C PHE A 50 -18.07 -3.75 -1.99
N LYS A 51 -18.34 -4.04 -3.27
CA LYS A 51 -19.71 -4.27 -3.74
C LYS A 51 -20.28 -5.52 -3.08
N GLY A 52 -21.37 -5.34 -2.35
CA GLY A 52 -22.03 -6.41 -1.61
C GLY A 52 -21.29 -6.84 -0.34
N PHE A 53 -20.28 -6.07 0.12
CA PHE A 53 -19.69 -6.26 1.44
C PHE A 53 -20.78 -6.18 2.51
N LYS A 54 -20.73 -7.13 3.45
CA LYS A 54 -21.65 -7.21 4.58
C LYS A 54 -20.87 -7.38 5.88
N PRO A 55 -20.98 -6.47 6.86
CA PRO A 55 -20.25 -6.57 8.12
C PRO A 55 -20.37 -7.94 8.82
N GLU A 56 -21.55 -8.58 8.82
CA GLU A 56 -21.78 -9.87 9.49
C GLU A 56 -20.83 -11.00 9.04
N ASN A 57 -20.25 -10.92 7.84
CA ASN A 57 -19.34 -11.93 7.28
C ASN A 57 -18.00 -11.32 6.81
N SER A 58 -17.57 -10.25 7.46
CA SER A 58 -16.48 -9.40 7.00
C SER A 58 -15.12 -10.11 6.84
N GLU A 59 -14.84 -11.18 7.60
CA GLU A 59 -13.52 -11.82 7.62
C GLU A 59 -13.02 -12.29 6.24
N LYS A 60 -13.89 -12.90 5.45
CA LYS A 60 -13.53 -13.39 4.12
C LYS A 60 -13.22 -12.23 3.18
N ASP A 61 -13.98 -11.14 3.28
CA ASP A 61 -13.81 -9.99 2.40
C ASP A 61 -12.63 -9.13 2.85
N PHE A 62 -12.38 -8.98 4.15
CA PHE A 62 -11.17 -8.36 4.69
C PHE A 62 -9.91 -9.04 4.16
N LYS A 63 -9.88 -10.38 4.07
CA LYS A 63 -8.76 -11.12 3.46
C LYS A 63 -8.53 -10.73 2.00
N LYS A 64 -9.59 -10.64 1.19
CA LYS A 64 -9.50 -10.25 -0.22
C LYS A 64 -9.07 -8.79 -0.36
N ILE A 65 -9.69 -7.89 0.40
CA ILE A 65 -9.42 -6.45 0.39
C ILE A 65 -7.98 -6.20 0.81
N ALA A 66 -7.52 -6.79 1.92
CA ALA A 66 -6.14 -6.64 2.39
C ALA A 66 -5.14 -7.15 1.35
N LYS A 67 -5.42 -8.31 0.74
CA LYS A 67 -4.56 -8.84 -0.32
C LYS A 67 -4.45 -7.82 -1.46
N ALA A 68 -5.56 -7.40 -2.04
CA ALA A 68 -5.56 -6.43 -3.13
C ALA A 68 -4.87 -5.12 -2.72
N LEU A 69 -5.32 -4.48 -1.64
CA LEU A 69 -4.82 -3.18 -1.18
C LEU A 69 -3.31 -3.19 -0.89
N MET A 70 -2.79 -4.25 -0.26
CA MET A 70 -1.38 -4.29 0.16
C MET A 70 -0.44 -4.80 -0.95
N THR A 71 -0.94 -5.61 -1.90
CA THR A 71 -0.10 -6.18 -2.97
C THR A 71 -0.22 -5.44 -4.30
N GLU A 72 -1.35 -4.84 -4.60
CA GLU A 72 -1.66 -4.23 -5.91
C GLU A 72 -1.72 -2.70 -5.89
N PHE A 73 -1.78 -2.08 -4.71
CA PHE A 73 -1.87 -0.62 -4.58
C PHE A 73 -0.73 -0.02 -3.78
N VAL A 74 -0.46 1.25 -4.04
CA VAL A 74 0.53 2.06 -3.34
C VAL A 74 -0.08 3.41 -3.01
N ILE A 75 0.31 3.96 -1.87
CA ILE A 75 -0.01 5.35 -1.54
C ILE A 75 1.06 6.23 -2.17
N LYS A 76 0.65 7.25 -2.92
CA LYS A 76 1.54 8.21 -3.56
C LYS A 76 1.40 9.58 -2.94
N ILE A 77 2.53 10.17 -2.57
CA ILE A 77 2.64 11.59 -2.21
C ILE A 77 3.70 12.21 -3.09
N ASN A 78 3.27 13.09 -4.00
CA ASN A 78 4.10 13.59 -5.09
C ASN A 78 4.74 12.42 -5.86
N GLU A 79 6.07 12.37 -5.97
CA GLU A 79 6.79 11.27 -6.62
C GLU A 79 7.17 10.12 -5.67
N THR A 80 6.81 10.22 -4.38
CA THR A 80 7.17 9.19 -3.39
C THR A 80 6.08 8.15 -3.25
N GLU A 81 6.50 6.89 -3.33
CA GLU A 81 5.66 5.71 -3.13
C GLU A 81 5.78 5.13 -1.72
N PHE A 82 4.63 4.76 -1.15
CA PHE A 82 4.48 4.15 0.16
C PHE A 82 3.67 2.86 0.07
N TYR A 83 4.35 1.75 0.35
CA TYR A 83 3.80 0.40 0.29
C TYR A 83 3.24 0.03 1.66
N LEU A 84 1.98 -0.38 1.72
CA LEU A 84 1.34 -0.80 2.97
C LEU A 84 1.94 -2.11 3.47
N THR A 85 2.33 -2.17 4.75
CA THR A 85 2.83 -3.39 5.40
C THR A 85 1.92 -3.87 6.53
N GLU A 86 1.09 -2.98 7.09
CA GLU A 86 0.14 -3.33 8.16
C GLU A 86 -1.10 -2.42 8.12
N ILE A 87 -2.29 -3.02 8.26
CA ILE A 87 -3.59 -2.31 8.32
C ILE A 87 -4.52 -2.96 9.36
N GLU A 88 -5.49 -2.21 9.87
CA GLU A 88 -6.58 -2.72 10.73
C GLU A 88 -7.96 -2.36 10.18
N PHE A 89 -8.87 -3.33 10.20
CA PHE A 89 -10.25 -3.13 9.79
C PHE A 89 -11.16 -2.79 10.97
N TYR A 90 -12.06 -1.83 10.73
CA TYR A 90 -13.11 -1.40 11.64
C TYR A 90 -14.42 -1.31 10.86
N CYS A 91 -15.45 -2.04 11.27
CA CYS A 91 -16.78 -1.88 10.71
C CYS A 91 -17.89 -2.05 11.75
N LYS A 92 -18.97 -1.28 11.65
CA LYS A 92 -20.11 -1.35 12.58
C LYS A 92 -21.41 -1.09 11.86
N THR A 93 -22.41 -1.94 12.05
CA THR A 93 -23.74 -1.77 11.48
C THR A 93 -24.53 -0.66 12.20
N ILE A 94 -25.31 0.11 11.42
CA ILE A 94 -26.08 1.25 11.94
C ILE A 94 -27.50 0.83 12.32
N LYS A 95 -28.19 0.15 11.40
CA LYS A 95 -29.64 -0.11 11.50
C LYS A 95 -29.98 -1.47 12.11
N ASN A 96 -29.03 -2.40 12.12
CA ASN A 96 -29.21 -3.73 12.69
C ASN A 96 -28.02 -4.08 13.60
N ASP A 97 -28.19 -5.06 14.48
CA ASP A 97 -27.15 -5.50 15.41
C ASP A 97 -26.33 -6.68 14.90
N SER A 98 -26.25 -6.87 13.57
CA SER A 98 -25.52 -8.01 13.00
C SER A 98 -24.01 -7.89 13.16
N HIS A 99 -23.47 -6.67 13.30
CA HIS A 99 -22.05 -6.44 13.56
C HIS A 99 -21.80 -5.14 14.36
N GLN A 100 -21.86 -5.24 15.68
CA GLN A 100 -21.67 -4.12 16.60
C GLN A 100 -20.24 -4.04 17.15
N ASP A 101 -19.25 -3.76 16.30
CA ASP A 101 -17.88 -3.55 16.76
C ASP A 101 -17.78 -2.24 17.57
N PRO A 102 -17.52 -2.30 18.90
CA PRO A 102 -17.52 -1.11 19.75
C PRO A 102 -16.24 -0.28 19.62
N TYR A 103 -15.23 -0.76 18.89
CA TYR A 103 -13.99 -0.02 18.68
C TYR A 103 -14.04 0.90 17.45
N VAL A 104 -15.14 0.88 16.71
CA VAL A 104 -15.39 1.80 15.59
C VAL A 104 -15.73 3.20 16.13
N HIS A 105 -15.10 4.23 15.56
CA HIS A 105 -15.33 5.62 15.95
C HIS A 105 -16.79 6.05 15.70
N GLY A 106 -17.37 5.66 14.56
CA GLY A 106 -18.75 6.00 14.20
C GLY A 106 -18.89 7.41 13.65
N ASP A 107 -17.84 7.95 13.02
CA ASP A 107 -17.86 9.26 12.37
C ASP A 107 -18.64 9.19 11.05
N ASP A 108 -19.28 10.30 10.67
CA ASP A 108 -20.10 10.36 9.46
C ASP A 108 -19.31 10.07 8.19
N LEU A 109 -18.03 10.45 8.13
CA LEU A 109 -17.16 10.17 6.99
C LEU A 109 -16.91 8.67 6.82
N GLN A 110 -17.00 7.87 7.89
CA GLN A 110 -16.90 6.42 7.81
C GLN A 110 -18.12 5.78 7.12
N LYS A 111 -19.19 6.53 6.81
CA LYS A 111 -20.30 6.11 5.94
C LYS A 111 -20.04 6.41 4.46
N GLU A 112 -18.90 6.98 4.11
CA GLU A 112 -18.52 7.23 2.73
C GLU A 112 -17.46 6.23 2.28
N PHE A 113 -17.43 5.96 0.98
CA PHE A 113 -16.42 5.10 0.37
C PHE A 113 -15.25 5.94 -0.17
N GLY A 114 -14.03 5.46 0.03
CA GLY A 114 -12.82 5.98 -0.62
C GLY A 114 -12.34 7.32 -0.10
N LYS A 115 -12.71 7.72 1.12
CA LYS A 115 -12.24 8.98 1.73
C LYS A 115 -11.05 8.75 2.65
N TRP A 116 -10.19 9.76 2.73
CA TRP A 116 -9.16 9.86 3.76
C TRP A 116 -9.80 10.39 5.05
N TYR A 117 -9.80 9.58 6.11
CA TYR A 117 -10.35 9.98 7.41
C TYR A 117 -9.24 10.10 8.45
N PHE A 118 -8.91 11.33 8.83
CA PHE A 118 -7.94 11.63 9.88
C PHE A 118 -8.65 11.70 11.24
N HIS A 119 -8.08 11.02 12.23
CA HIS A 119 -8.55 11.07 13.61
C HIS A 119 -7.37 11.01 14.58
N GLY A 120 -7.64 11.20 15.88
CA GLY A 120 -6.60 11.27 16.91
C GLY A 120 -5.72 10.02 17.04
N SER A 121 -6.11 8.90 16.41
CA SER A 121 -5.36 7.65 16.44
C SER A 121 -4.66 7.33 15.13
N GLY A 122 -4.87 8.07 14.04
CA GLY A 122 -4.26 7.76 12.74
C GLY A 122 -5.03 8.27 11.53
N LEU A 123 -4.83 7.55 10.42
CA LEU A 123 -5.44 7.81 9.12
C LEU A 123 -6.09 6.53 8.60
N ASP A 124 -7.36 6.64 8.23
CA ASP A 124 -8.16 5.56 7.66
C ASP A 124 -8.43 5.79 6.17
N ILE A 125 -8.62 4.69 5.43
CA ILE A 125 -9.39 4.68 4.18
C ILE A 125 -10.82 4.24 4.52
N THR A 126 -11.82 5.09 4.25
CA THR A 126 -13.22 4.77 4.55
C THR A 126 -13.82 3.85 3.49
N PHE A 127 -14.74 2.98 3.91
CA PHE A 127 -15.42 2.05 3.00
C PHE A 127 -16.88 1.77 3.35
N GLY A 128 -17.47 2.58 4.25
CA GLY A 128 -18.84 2.40 4.68
C GLY A 128 -19.87 2.90 3.68
N ASN A 129 -21.12 2.88 4.14
CA ASN A 129 -22.29 3.43 3.44
C ASN A 129 -23.37 3.80 4.46
N GLU A 130 -24.57 4.13 3.99
CA GLU A 130 -25.72 4.48 4.85
C GLU A 130 -26.16 3.38 5.83
N ASN A 131 -25.70 2.14 5.66
CA ASN A 131 -26.09 1.00 6.50
C ASN A 131 -25.00 0.60 7.51
N PHE A 132 -23.75 0.99 7.31
CA PHE A 132 -22.65 0.68 8.23
C PHE A 132 -21.49 1.69 8.13
N TYR A 133 -20.79 1.88 9.24
CA TYR A 133 -19.51 2.58 9.30
C TYR A 133 -18.38 1.63 8.89
N GLY A 134 -17.42 2.09 8.09
CA GLY A 134 -16.25 1.32 7.68
C GLY A 134 -14.98 2.17 7.57
N GLY A 135 -13.90 1.72 8.21
CA GLY A 135 -12.57 2.33 8.14
C GLY A 135 -11.45 1.30 8.14
N ILE A 136 -10.42 1.53 7.31
CA ILE A 136 -9.18 0.74 7.24
C ILE A 136 -8.05 1.62 7.75
N LEU A 137 -7.63 1.40 9.00
CA LEU A 137 -6.55 2.12 9.64
C LEU A 137 -5.20 1.73 9.06
N LEU A 138 -4.42 2.72 8.65
CA LEU A 138 -3.04 2.52 8.19
C LEU A 138 -2.09 2.40 9.39
N ARG A 139 -1.28 1.34 9.43
CA ARG A 139 -0.43 1.02 10.60
C ARG A 139 1.02 0.69 10.29
N GLY A 140 1.31 0.21 9.10
CA GLY A 140 2.66 -0.02 8.61
C GLY A 140 2.80 0.43 7.17
N ILE A 141 3.90 1.12 6.87
CA ILE A 141 4.34 1.42 5.50
C ILE A 141 5.82 1.11 5.34
N LYS A 142 6.24 0.92 4.10
CA LYS A 142 7.64 1.02 3.68
C LYS A 142 7.77 1.90 2.45
N THR A 143 8.91 2.57 2.34
CA THR A 143 9.27 3.38 1.18
C THR A 143 10.68 3.03 0.75
N TYR A 144 10.95 3.11 -0.55
CA TYR A 144 12.28 2.83 -1.09
C TYR A 144 13.01 4.14 -1.32
N SER A 145 14.18 4.29 -0.70
CA SER A 145 15.00 5.49 -0.82
C SER A 145 16.46 5.14 -0.58
N ALA A 146 17.39 5.81 -1.26
CA ALA A 146 18.84 5.62 -1.06
C ALA A 146 19.28 4.13 -1.18
N ASN A 147 18.70 3.40 -2.13
CA ASN A 147 18.95 1.98 -2.39
C ASN A 147 18.58 1.02 -1.24
N GLU A 148 17.70 1.43 -0.33
CA GLU A 148 17.19 0.57 0.73
C GLU A 148 15.70 0.80 1.06
N TRP A 149 15.09 -0.22 1.64
CA TRP A 149 13.72 -0.14 2.17
C TRP A 149 13.74 0.42 3.58
N LYS A 150 13.06 1.57 3.77
CA LYS A 150 12.78 2.14 5.08
C LYS A 150 11.38 1.74 5.54
N TYR A 151 11.28 1.16 6.73
CA TYR A 151 10.01 0.75 7.34
C TYR A 151 9.55 1.75 8.41
N THR A 152 8.29 2.13 8.36
CA THR A 152 7.63 3.00 9.34
C THR A 152 6.45 2.28 9.94
N SER A 153 6.45 2.10 11.26
CA SER A 153 5.39 1.41 12.00
C SER A 153 4.71 2.35 13.00
N GLY A 154 3.40 2.17 13.17
CA GLY A 154 2.55 2.94 14.07
C GLY A 154 1.70 3.98 13.33
N PRO A 155 0.38 4.04 13.59
CA PRO A 155 -0.53 4.93 12.87
C PRO A 155 -0.10 6.40 12.77
N LEU A 156 0.29 7.02 13.89
CA LEU A 156 0.70 8.43 13.90
C LEU A 156 2.08 8.65 13.25
N ASN A 157 2.98 7.67 13.35
CA ASN A 157 4.28 7.74 12.68
C ASN A 157 4.11 7.69 11.16
N ILE A 158 3.12 6.95 10.68
CA ILE A 158 2.77 6.90 9.25
C ILE A 158 2.26 8.23 8.78
N VAL A 159 1.31 8.84 9.49
CA VAL A 159 0.82 10.18 9.14
C VAL A 159 1.99 11.16 9.06
N LYS A 160 2.89 11.15 10.05
CA LYS A 160 4.10 11.99 10.02
C LYS A 160 4.99 11.71 8.80
N GLU A 161 5.28 10.45 8.51
CA GLU A 161 6.15 10.07 7.40
C GLU A 161 5.54 10.40 6.03
N LEU A 162 4.25 10.13 5.84
CA LEU A 162 3.51 10.48 4.62
C LEU A 162 3.61 11.99 4.36
N PHE A 163 3.23 12.81 5.34
CA PHE A 163 3.24 14.27 5.18
C PHE A 163 4.65 14.89 5.21
N SER A 164 5.69 14.14 5.60
CA SER A 164 7.08 14.58 5.43
C SER A 164 7.49 14.72 3.95
N LYS A 165 6.71 14.13 3.04
CA LYS A 165 6.92 14.23 1.58
C LYS A 165 6.00 15.26 0.91
N SER A 166 5.20 15.97 1.70
CA SER A 166 4.44 17.10 1.19
C SER A 166 5.39 18.23 0.82
N ASN A 167 4.99 19.01 -0.18
CA ASN A 167 5.71 20.21 -0.57
C ASN A 167 5.53 21.32 0.48
N SER A 168 6.16 22.47 0.24
CA SER A 168 5.99 23.64 1.10
C SER A 168 4.52 24.08 1.17
N ILE A 169 4.16 24.84 2.21
CA ILE A 169 2.77 25.33 2.40
C ILE A 169 2.23 26.17 1.24
N SER A 170 3.12 26.69 0.38
CA SER A 170 2.80 27.48 -0.81
C SER A 170 2.72 26.66 -2.09
N GLU A 171 3.02 25.36 -2.04
CA GLU A 171 3.13 24.49 -3.20
C GLU A 171 2.06 23.39 -3.16
N LYS A 172 1.61 22.98 -4.35
CA LYS A 172 0.65 21.89 -4.49
C LYS A 172 1.29 20.58 -4.05
N THR A 173 0.61 19.85 -3.17
CA THR A 173 0.90 18.44 -2.86
C THR A 173 -0.18 17.56 -3.44
N VAL A 174 0.22 16.42 -4.02
CA VAL A 174 -0.72 15.42 -4.55
C VAL A 174 -0.65 14.19 -3.65
N PHE A 175 -1.80 13.71 -3.16
CA PHE A 175 -1.90 12.57 -2.25
C PHE A 175 -3.08 11.67 -2.64
N TYR A 176 -2.79 10.44 -3.07
CA TYR A 176 -3.79 9.50 -3.58
C TYR A 176 -3.31 8.05 -3.46
N LEU A 177 -4.25 7.12 -3.62
CA LEU A 177 -3.97 5.70 -3.80
C LEU A 177 -3.90 5.40 -5.30
N GLU A 178 -2.92 4.64 -5.75
CA GLU A 178 -2.85 4.19 -7.14
C GLU A 178 -2.48 2.71 -7.27
N PRO A 179 -2.92 2.04 -8.35
CA PRO A 179 -2.42 0.72 -8.69
C PRO A 179 -0.91 0.76 -8.94
N LYS A 180 -0.18 -0.23 -8.43
CA LYS A 180 1.24 -0.40 -8.70
C LYS A 180 1.47 -0.73 -10.17
N GLU A 181 2.55 -0.21 -10.74
CA GLU A 181 2.99 -0.61 -12.08
C GLU A 181 3.45 -2.08 -12.10
N GLU A 182 4.21 -2.48 -11.08
CA GLU A 182 4.61 -3.87 -10.87
C GLU A 182 3.80 -4.51 -9.74
N LYS A 183 3.03 -5.54 -10.08
CA LYS A 183 2.31 -6.34 -9.08
C LYS A 183 3.32 -7.20 -8.34
N THR A 184 3.70 -6.77 -7.15
CA THR A 184 4.58 -7.52 -6.27
C THR A 184 3.84 -8.74 -5.72
N VAL A 185 4.36 -9.94 -5.93
CA VAL A 185 3.99 -11.09 -5.11
C VAL A 185 4.62 -10.85 -3.74
N PRO A 186 3.84 -10.67 -2.66
CA PRO A 186 4.43 -10.47 -1.34
C PRO A 186 5.28 -11.70 -1.01
N LEU A 187 6.48 -11.47 -0.46
CA LEU A 187 7.33 -12.55 0.04
C LEU A 187 6.55 -13.45 1.01
N ASN A 188 5.69 -12.82 1.85
CA ASN A 188 4.82 -13.50 2.82
C ASN A 188 3.54 -12.66 3.09
N GLY A 189 2.37 -13.30 3.25
CA GLY A 189 1.12 -12.68 3.74
C GLY A 189 0.07 -12.35 2.66
N PRO A 190 -1.02 -11.62 3.00
CA PRO A 190 -1.32 -11.04 4.31
C PRO A 190 -1.74 -12.05 5.37
N PHE A 191 -1.17 -11.89 6.56
CA PHE A 191 -1.54 -12.63 7.77
C PHE A 191 -2.53 -11.85 8.59
N PHE A 192 -3.45 -12.55 9.27
CA PHE A 192 -4.46 -11.92 10.10
C PHE A 192 -4.24 -12.20 11.57
N ALA A 193 -4.17 -11.13 12.36
CA ALA A 193 -3.96 -11.15 13.80
C ALA A 193 -4.93 -10.22 14.53
N ASN A 194 -4.92 -10.27 15.85
CA ASN A 194 -5.66 -9.35 16.71
C ASN A 194 -5.21 -7.90 16.47
N ARG A 195 -6.15 -6.98 16.61
CA ARG A 195 -5.89 -5.54 16.57
C ARG A 195 -5.13 -5.07 17.81
N VAL A 196 -4.50 -3.91 17.72
CA VAL A 196 -3.60 -3.34 18.71
C VAL A 196 -4.24 -2.15 19.41
N GLY A 197 -3.92 -1.98 20.70
CA GLY A 197 -4.35 -0.81 21.47
C GLY A 197 -5.81 -0.86 21.89
N LEU A 198 -6.49 -1.99 21.65
CA LEU A 198 -7.84 -2.23 22.12
C LEU A 198 -7.83 -2.66 23.59
N LYS A 199 -8.89 -2.31 24.32
CA LYS A 199 -9.08 -2.72 25.72
C LYS A 199 -10.06 -3.90 25.77
N PRO A 200 -9.68 -5.08 26.29
CA PRO A 200 -10.57 -6.25 26.31
C PRO A 200 -11.82 -6.02 27.18
N THR A 201 -11.73 -5.12 28.16
CA THR A 201 -12.86 -4.74 29.03
C THR A 201 -14.01 -4.06 28.30
N ILE A 202 -13.81 -3.58 27.07
CA ILE A 202 -14.88 -2.98 26.27
C ILE A 202 -15.72 -4.08 25.61
N ASN A 203 -15.07 -5.04 24.95
CA ASN A 203 -15.72 -6.21 24.38
C ASN A 203 -14.69 -7.28 24.01
N GLU A 204 -14.72 -8.39 24.75
CA GLU A 204 -13.77 -9.50 24.57
C GLU A 204 -13.88 -10.14 23.17
N VAL A 205 -15.10 -10.29 22.64
CA VAL A 205 -15.33 -10.90 21.33
C VAL A 205 -14.65 -10.09 20.22
N TYR A 206 -14.86 -8.78 20.16
CA TYR A 206 -14.26 -7.90 19.14
C TYR A 206 -12.78 -7.60 19.41
N PHE A 207 -12.34 -7.69 20.66
CA PHE A 207 -10.93 -7.65 21.01
C PHE A 207 -10.16 -8.85 20.41
N ASP A 208 -10.78 -10.03 20.43
CA ASP A 208 -10.15 -11.26 19.95
C ASP A 208 -10.28 -11.49 18.43
N ARG A 209 -11.08 -10.67 17.72
CA ARG A 209 -11.21 -10.80 16.26
C ARG A 209 -9.91 -10.46 15.54
N LYS A 210 -9.58 -11.31 14.56
CA LYS A 210 -8.37 -11.19 13.74
C LYS A 210 -8.57 -10.17 12.60
N TYR A 211 -8.69 -8.89 12.93
CA TYR A 211 -8.97 -7.79 11.98
C TYR A 211 -7.75 -6.93 11.63
N ARG A 212 -6.54 -7.37 11.99
CA ARG A 212 -5.28 -6.74 11.60
C ARG A 212 -4.60 -7.56 10.52
N ALA A 213 -4.35 -6.96 9.36
CA ALA A 213 -3.63 -7.60 8.26
C ALA A 213 -2.16 -7.13 8.21
N ILE A 214 -1.24 -8.07 8.03
CA ILE A 214 0.21 -7.81 8.03
C ILE A 214 0.85 -8.51 6.82
N ILE A 215 1.65 -7.80 6.03
CA ILE A 215 2.47 -8.39 4.95
C ILE A 215 3.95 -8.11 5.20
N ASP A 216 4.81 -8.81 4.46
CA ASP A 216 6.25 -8.50 4.39
C ASP A 216 6.93 -8.50 5.77
N ILE A 217 6.57 -9.51 6.57
CA ILE A 217 7.19 -9.76 7.87
C ILE A 217 8.65 -10.10 7.63
N SER A 218 9.54 -9.23 8.10
CA SER A 218 10.99 -9.42 8.04
C SER A 218 11.67 -8.97 9.34
N SER A 219 12.90 -9.43 9.54
CA SER A 219 13.77 -8.99 10.65
C SER A 219 13.94 -7.47 10.70
N LYS A 220 13.90 -6.79 9.54
CA LYS A 220 14.02 -5.32 9.41
C LYS A 220 12.77 -4.54 9.82
N HIS A 221 11.61 -5.18 9.93
CA HIS A 221 10.39 -4.49 10.35
C HIS A 221 10.47 -4.10 11.83
N SER A 222 10.11 -2.86 12.18
CA SER A 222 10.24 -2.32 13.55
C SER A 222 9.02 -2.51 14.45
N PHE A 223 8.09 -3.43 14.10
CA PHE A 223 6.86 -3.57 14.87
C PHE A 223 7.16 -4.21 16.24
N LYS A 224 6.79 -3.50 17.32
CA LYS A 224 7.14 -3.87 18.71
C LYS A 224 6.53 -5.20 19.17
N GLU A 225 5.54 -5.70 18.45
CA GLU A 225 4.69 -6.84 18.86
C GLU A 225 4.99 -8.11 18.07
N LYS A 226 6.21 -8.21 17.52
CA LYS A 226 6.63 -9.39 16.76
C LYS A 226 6.35 -10.71 17.48
N GLU A 227 6.55 -10.77 18.79
CA GLU A 227 6.24 -11.96 19.59
C GLU A 227 4.75 -12.32 19.60
N LYS A 228 3.85 -11.33 19.67
CA LYS A 228 2.40 -11.58 19.62
C LYS A 228 1.98 -12.10 18.26
N VAL A 229 2.48 -11.48 17.19
CA VAL A 229 2.18 -11.90 15.81
C VAL A 229 2.76 -13.28 15.55
N TYR A 230 4.00 -13.56 15.97
CA TYR A 230 4.58 -14.90 15.89
C TYR A 230 3.74 -15.94 16.61
N ASN A 231 3.26 -15.64 17.82
CA ASN A 231 2.40 -16.57 18.56
C ASN A 231 1.05 -16.83 17.89
N VAL A 232 0.52 -15.89 17.10
CA VAL A 232 -0.68 -16.11 16.29
C VAL A 232 -0.38 -16.98 15.06
N LEU A 233 0.83 -16.88 14.50
CA LEU A 233 1.22 -17.54 13.25
C LEU A 233 1.94 -18.87 13.42
N LYS A 234 2.45 -19.19 14.61
CA LYS A 234 3.19 -20.44 14.87
C LYS A 234 2.38 -21.71 14.59
N ASP A 235 1.06 -21.62 14.72
CA ASP A 235 0.14 -22.73 14.49
C ASP A 235 -0.51 -22.66 13.09
N ASP A 236 -0.20 -21.62 12.29
CA ASP A 236 -0.72 -21.47 10.94
C ASP A 236 0.09 -22.34 9.97
N SER A 237 -0.56 -23.37 9.41
CA SER A 237 0.07 -24.34 8.51
C SER A 237 0.69 -23.72 7.26
N SER A 238 0.25 -22.52 6.85
CA SER A 238 0.79 -21.82 5.68
C SER A 238 2.18 -21.20 5.92
N VAL A 239 2.57 -21.00 7.18
CA VAL A 239 3.84 -20.32 7.51
C VAL A 239 4.65 -20.95 8.62
N LYS A 240 4.10 -21.91 9.38
CA LYS A 240 4.80 -22.54 10.51
C LYS A 240 6.21 -23.04 10.18
N GLU A 241 6.42 -23.55 8.96
CA GLU A 241 7.69 -24.16 8.54
C GLU A 241 8.79 -23.10 8.31
N ASN A 242 8.42 -21.89 7.89
CA ASN A 242 9.36 -20.80 7.57
C ASN A 242 9.31 -19.65 8.60
N LEU A 243 8.48 -19.76 9.65
CA LEU A 243 8.20 -18.65 10.56
C LEU A 243 9.45 -18.09 11.26
N THR A 244 10.36 -18.96 11.69
CA THR A 244 11.62 -18.52 12.33
C THR A 244 12.52 -17.73 11.38
N GLU A 245 12.58 -18.14 10.11
CA GLU A 245 13.33 -17.46 9.06
C GLU A 245 12.71 -16.09 8.75
N MET A 246 11.38 -16.02 8.62
CA MET A 246 10.64 -14.78 8.37
C MET A 246 10.88 -13.71 9.44
N PHE A 247 10.87 -14.11 10.71
CA PHE A 247 11.11 -13.17 11.82
C PHE A 247 12.61 -12.86 11.99
N GLY A 248 13.49 -13.76 11.54
CA GLY A 248 14.94 -13.64 11.64
C GLY A 248 15.50 -13.88 13.05
N TYR A 249 14.71 -14.49 13.94
CA TYR A 249 15.15 -14.92 15.26
C TYR A 249 14.26 -16.04 15.81
N LYS A 250 14.82 -16.88 16.69
CA LYS A 250 14.06 -17.89 17.44
C LYS A 250 13.33 -17.21 18.60
N ILE A 251 12.01 -17.28 18.62
CA ILE A 251 11.24 -16.90 19.80
C ILE A 251 11.32 -18.07 20.79
N LYS A 252 11.83 -17.79 22.00
CA LYS A 252 11.95 -18.77 23.08
C LYS A 252 10.61 -19.11 23.69
#